data_AF-A0AAN7U2L3-F1
#
_entry.id   AF-A0AAN7U2L3-F1
#
_cell.length_a   1.000
_cell.length_b   1.000
_cell.length_c   1.000
_cell.angle_alpha   90.00
_cell.angle_beta   90.00
_cell.angle_gamma   90.00
#
_symmetry.space_group_name_H-M   'P 1'
#
loop_
_entity.id
_entity.type
_entity.pdbx_description
1 polymer ?
#
loop_
_entity_poly.entity_id
_entity_poly.type
_entity_poly.pdbx_seq_one_letter_code
_entity_poly.pdbx_strand_id
1 'polypeptide(L)'
;MTISNYTFLTGTTLASPCDIPRNALLTLSPSTCLSYAGGALESTADLYSVTLCKYYLNSIISLSTTNAYGAVVHYTNLTTLLNNIDSAASTILDGTYACVNTSGQFTDLTASKYDTLTTTYAGYISTIQSLQTSCNTLKTAVTTTLNGITGSSDTITTVKTCYTNVINALAAMSTRFGNTVNSMQTMKAIFPTLKDILNTYTDPFGLQDDAAYMSSMNTNMISVLASSNDIYAKLYFYKRLRGVIF
;
A
#
# COMPACT_ATOMS: atom_id res chain seq x y z
N MET A 1 -18.65 2.82 -33.74
CA MET A 1 -19.35 1.86 -32.86
C MET A 1 -19.20 2.38 -31.43
N THR A 2 -20.30 2.56 -30.69
CA THR A 2 -20.26 3.11 -29.33
C THR A 2 -20.08 1.94 -28.36
N ILE A 3 -18.89 1.80 -27.78
CA ILE A 3 -18.65 0.79 -26.75
C ILE A 3 -19.48 1.19 -25.53
N SER A 4 -20.47 0.37 -25.16
CA SER A 4 -21.25 0.60 -23.95
C SER A 4 -20.36 0.46 -22.72
N ASN A 5 -20.62 1.26 -21.68
CA ASN A 5 -19.92 1.12 -20.40
C ASN A 5 -19.98 -0.34 -19.94
N TYR A 6 -18.82 -0.94 -19.68
CA TYR A 6 -18.80 -2.20 -18.94
C TYR A 6 -19.42 -1.96 -17.58
N THR A 7 -20.48 -2.68 -17.32
CA THR A 7 -20.96 -2.82 -15.96
C THR A 7 -20.13 -3.94 -15.35
N PHE A 8 -19.41 -3.67 -14.26
CA PHE A 8 -18.77 -4.73 -13.48
C PHE A 8 -19.76 -5.89 -13.31
N LEU A 9 -19.27 -7.13 -13.14
CA LEU A 9 -20.12 -8.29 -12.82
C LEU A 9 -21.07 -8.05 -11.61
N THR A 10 -20.81 -6.98 -10.85
CA THR A 10 -21.53 -6.49 -9.68
C THR A 10 -22.70 -5.54 -9.99
N GLY A 11 -22.93 -5.18 -11.26
CA GLY A 11 -24.10 -4.41 -11.70
C GLY A 11 -24.03 -2.89 -11.46
N THR A 12 -22.95 -2.34 -10.87
CA THR A 12 -22.87 -0.91 -10.50
C THR A 12 -21.45 -0.32 -10.60
N THR A 13 -21.35 0.99 -10.89
CA THR A 13 -20.13 1.78 -10.72
C THR A 13 -19.75 1.88 -9.23
N LEU A 14 -18.45 1.91 -8.90
CA LEU A 14 -18.04 2.14 -7.51
C LEU A 14 -18.49 3.54 -7.07
N ALA A 15 -19.28 3.64 -6.01
CA ALA A 15 -19.75 4.91 -5.45
C ALA A 15 -18.80 5.44 -4.36
N SER A 16 -17.98 4.56 -3.79
CA SER A 16 -17.03 4.88 -2.72
C SER A 16 -15.82 3.93 -2.75
N PRO A 17 -14.63 4.33 -2.25
CA PRO A 17 -13.48 3.45 -2.10
C PRO A 17 -13.77 2.17 -1.30
N CYS A 18 -14.73 2.19 -0.36
CA CYS A 18 -15.15 1.00 0.39
C CYS A 18 -15.85 -0.07 -0.47
N ASP A 19 -16.24 0.28 -1.70
CA ASP A 19 -16.85 -0.66 -2.64
C ASP A 19 -15.81 -1.55 -3.31
N ILE A 20 -14.51 -1.21 -3.26
CA ILE A 20 -13.45 -2.02 -3.88
C ILE A 20 -13.40 -3.43 -3.25
N PRO A 21 -13.30 -3.60 -1.91
CA PRO A 21 -13.38 -4.92 -1.29
C PRO A 21 -14.71 -5.65 -1.57
N ARG A 22 -15.83 -4.92 -1.56
CA ARG A 22 -17.16 -5.49 -1.83
C ARG A 22 -17.23 -6.08 -3.24
N ASN A 23 -16.76 -5.35 -4.23
CA ASN A 23 -16.78 -5.81 -5.61
C ASN A 23 -15.75 -6.90 -5.88
N ALA A 24 -14.60 -6.89 -5.17
CA ALA A 24 -13.63 -7.98 -5.24
C ALA A 24 -14.19 -9.31 -4.72
N LEU A 25 -15.06 -9.31 -3.70
CA LEU A 25 -15.75 -10.52 -3.19
C LEU A 25 -16.62 -11.23 -4.22
N LEU A 26 -17.06 -10.52 -5.26
CA LEU A 26 -17.84 -11.10 -6.35
C LEU A 26 -16.95 -11.75 -7.42
N THR A 27 -15.63 -11.53 -7.35
CA THR A 27 -14.64 -12.05 -8.30
C THR A 27 -13.70 -13.09 -7.70
N LEU A 28 -13.52 -13.06 -6.39
CA LEU A 28 -12.60 -13.91 -5.63
C LEU A 28 -13.37 -14.66 -4.55
N SER A 29 -12.85 -15.82 -4.13
CA SER A 29 -13.44 -16.51 -2.98
C SER A 29 -13.41 -15.62 -1.73
N PRO A 30 -14.39 -15.75 -0.81
CA PRO A 30 -14.38 -15.00 0.44
C PRO A 30 -13.09 -15.17 1.24
N SER A 31 -12.49 -16.36 1.24
CA SER A 31 -11.21 -16.61 1.92
C SER A 31 -10.03 -15.90 1.25
N THR A 32 -10.03 -15.78 -0.08
CA THR A 32 -9.02 -15.01 -0.83
C THR A 32 -9.19 -13.51 -0.59
N CYS A 33 -10.41 -12.99 -0.63
CA CYS A 33 -10.69 -11.59 -0.28
C CYS A 33 -10.35 -11.29 1.17
N LEU A 34 -10.66 -12.20 2.10
CA LEU A 34 -10.30 -12.07 3.50
C LEU A 34 -8.77 -12.10 3.64
N SER A 35 -8.08 -13.01 2.93
CA SER A 35 -6.61 -13.08 2.87
C SER A 35 -6.01 -11.74 2.46
N TYR A 36 -6.51 -11.14 1.38
CA TYR A 36 -6.09 -9.82 0.94
C TYR A 36 -6.48 -8.72 1.93
N ALA A 37 -7.67 -8.77 2.53
CA ALA A 37 -8.14 -7.84 3.56
C ALA A 37 -7.48 -8.03 4.95
N GLY A 38 -6.57 -9.00 5.11
CA GLY A 38 -5.86 -9.29 6.36
C GLY A 38 -5.88 -10.74 6.85
N GLY A 39 -6.14 -11.72 5.98
CA GLY A 39 -6.34 -13.14 6.34
C GLY A 39 -5.08 -14.02 6.30
N ALA A 40 -3.96 -13.52 5.76
CA ALA A 40 -2.70 -13.73 6.46
C ALA A 40 -2.61 -12.57 7.43
N LEU A 41 -3.12 -12.78 8.66
CA LEU A 41 -3.01 -11.82 9.74
C LEU A 41 -1.59 -11.26 9.70
N GLU A 42 -1.51 -9.95 9.53
CA GLU A 42 -0.43 -9.16 10.10
C GLU A 42 -0.09 -9.83 11.42
N SER A 43 1.12 -10.36 11.59
CA SER A 43 1.38 -11.06 12.83
C SER A 43 1.05 -10.06 13.95
N THR A 44 0.33 -10.49 14.98
CA THR A 44 -0.09 -9.57 16.05
C THR A 44 1.13 -8.82 16.60
N ALA A 45 2.29 -9.48 16.55
CA ALA A 45 3.60 -8.90 16.81
C ALA A 45 3.99 -7.74 15.89
N ASP A 46 3.76 -7.79 14.58
CA ASP A 46 4.05 -6.70 13.64
C ASP A 46 3.16 -5.47 13.89
N LEU A 47 1.85 -5.68 14.05
CA LEU A 47 0.91 -4.60 14.34
C LEU A 47 1.26 -3.91 15.66
N TYR A 48 1.51 -4.71 16.71
CA TYR A 48 1.86 -4.21 18.03
C TYR A 48 3.21 -3.46 18.01
N SER A 49 4.20 -4.00 17.30
CA SER A 49 5.54 -3.40 17.24
C SER A 49 5.55 -2.07 16.48
N VAL A 50 4.83 -1.94 15.35
CA VAL A 50 4.72 -0.68 14.61
C VAL A 50 3.93 0.37 15.40
N THR A 51 2.82 -0.04 16.04
CA THR A 51 1.98 0.86 16.84
C THR A 51 2.73 1.40 18.06
N LEU A 52 3.53 0.54 18.72
CA LEU A 52 4.26 0.91 19.94
C LEU A 52 5.62 1.56 19.71
N CYS A 53 6.10 1.72 18.47
CA CYS A 53 7.38 2.39 18.20
C CYS A 53 7.49 3.76 18.88
N LYS A 54 6.44 4.58 18.81
CA LYS A 54 6.39 5.89 19.49
C LYS A 54 6.44 5.73 21.00
N TYR A 55 5.71 4.76 21.55
CA TYR A 55 5.72 4.46 22.98
C TYR A 55 7.13 4.09 23.46
N TYR A 56 7.81 3.16 22.78
CA TYR A 56 9.18 2.75 23.15
C TYR A 56 10.18 3.90 23.10
N LEU A 57 10.12 4.74 22.05
CA LEU A 57 10.98 5.92 21.96
C LEU A 57 10.65 6.95 23.07
N ASN A 58 9.37 7.17 23.36
CA ASN A 58 8.95 8.03 24.47
C ASN A 58 9.39 7.49 25.83
N SER A 59 9.34 6.17 26.05
CA SER A 59 9.88 5.55 27.27
C SER A 59 11.37 5.87 27.41
N ILE A 60 12.17 5.74 26.35
CA ILE A 60 13.60 6.08 26.39
C ILE A 60 13.81 7.57 26.71
N ILE A 61 13.02 8.47 26.09
CA ILE A 61 13.07 9.91 26.37
C ILE A 61 12.75 10.19 27.84
N SER A 62 11.72 9.55 28.41
CA SER A 62 11.32 9.75 29.80
C SER A 62 12.37 9.29 30.82
N LEU A 63 13.24 8.34 30.43
CA LEU A 63 14.33 7.84 31.26
C LEU A 63 15.56 8.77 31.27
N SER A 64 15.56 9.87 30.50
CA SER A 64 16.66 10.84 30.49
C SER A 64 16.20 12.27 30.21
N THR A 65 16.34 13.14 31.21
CA THR A 65 16.05 14.59 31.09
C THR A 65 17.03 15.35 30.18
N THR A 66 18.17 14.75 29.84
CA THR A 66 19.23 15.33 29.01
C THR A 66 19.36 14.67 27.64
N ASN A 67 18.44 13.78 27.27
CA ASN A 67 18.51 12.98 26.03
C ASN A 67 19.83 12.18 25.94
N ALA A 68 20.34 11.67 27.07
CA ALA A 68 21.59 10.92 27.14
C ALA A 68 21.60 9.66 26.26
N TYR A 69 20.41 9.12 25.93
CA TYR A 69 20.25 7.95 25.08
C TYR A 69 19.90 8.28 23.63
N GLY A 70 19.84 9.57 23.25
CA GLY A 70 19.67 10.00 21.85
C GLY A 70 18.29 9.73 21.22
N ALA A 71 17.25 9.43 22.00
CA ALA A 71 15.95 9.01 21.45
C ALA A 71 15.12 10.15 20.84
N VAL A 72 15.34 11.41 21.21
CA VAL A 72 14.54 12.56 20.74
C VAL A 72 14.59 12.72 19.22
N VAL A 73 15.78 12.56 18.60
CA VAL A 73 15.92 12.67 17.14
C VAL A 73 15.22 11.51 16.43
N HIS A 74 15.31 10.29 16.97
CA HIS A 74 14.65 9.11 16.41
C HIS A 74 13.13 9.24 16.48
N TYR A 75 12.61 9.79 17.57
CA TYR A 75 11.17 10.05 17.73
C TYR A 75 10.65 11.05 16.69
N THR A 76 11.41 12.12 16.47
CA THR A 76 11.07 13.16 15.47
C THR A 76 11.08 12.59 14.05
N ASN A 77 12.12 11.82 13.72
CA ASN A 77 12.25 11.16 12.41
C ASN A 77 11.15 10.11 12.19
N LEU A 78 10.81 9.33 13.21
CA LEU A 78 9.69 8.37 13.15
C LEU A 78 8.36 9.09 12.91
N THR A 79 8.11 10.20 13.61
CA THR A 79 6.88 10.98 13.43
C THR A 79 6.77 11.53 12.02
N THR A 80 7.87 12.06 11.47
CA THR A 80 7.92 12.54 10.08
C THR A 80 7.65 11.40 9.09
N LEU A 81 8.28 10.23 9.29
CA LEU A 81 8.06 9.04 8.47
C LEU A 81 6.59 8.63 8.48
N LEU A 82 5.96 8.54 9.66
CA LEU A 82 4.55 8.16 9.79
C LEU A 82 3.60 9.15 9.12
N ASN A 83 3.86 10.45 9.20
CA ASN A 83 3.06 11.47 8.50
C ASN A 83 3.18 11.35 6.97
N ASN A 84 4.39 11.06 6.46
CA ASN A 84 4.62 10.85 5.04
C ASN A 84 3.93 9.56 4.55
N ILE A 85 3.93 8.50 5.36
CA ILE A 85 3.21 7.27 5.08
C ILE A 85 1.70 7.53 5.00
N ASP A 86 1.12 8.27 5.95
CA ASP A 86 -0.32 8.57 5.94
C ASP A 86 -0.74 9.38 4.70
N SER A 87 0.08 10.38 4.33
CA SER A 87 -0.15 11.23 3.17
C SER A 87 -0.07 10.42 1.86
N ALA A 88 0.95 9.56 1.73
CA ALA A 88 1.11 8.67 0.59
C ALA A 88 -0.02 7.64 0.50
N ALA A 89 -0.38 7.00 1.61
CA ALA A 89 -1.47 6.03 1.66
C ALA A 89 -2.79 6.66 1.20
N SER A 90 -3.11 7.88 1.66
CA SER A 90 -4.32 8.60 1.22
C SER A 90 -4.34 8.82 -0.29
N THR A 91 -3.26 9.41 -0.81
CA THR A 91 -3.11 9.72 -2.23
C THR A 91 -3.25 8.47 -3.11
N ILE A 92 -2.63 7.37 -2.70
CA ILE A 92 -2.60 6.14 -3.49
C ILE A 92 -3.94 5.39 -3.40
N LEU A 93 -4.61 5.41 -2.24
CA LEU A 93 -5.94 4.82 -2.09
C LEU A 93 -6.96 5.53 -2.98
N ASP A 94 -6.97 6.86 -2.97
CA ASP A 94 -7.83 7.67 -3.85
C ASP A 94 -7.50 7.43 -5.33
N GLY A 95 -6.22 7.36 -5.67
CA GLY A 95 -5.75 7.02 -7.01
C GLY A 95 -6.15 5.63 -7.48
N THR A 96 -6.12 4.63 -6.58
CA THR A 96 -6.54 3.26 -6.87
C THR A 96 -8.04 3.22 -7.16
N TYR A 97 -8.85 3.92 -6.37
CA TYR A 97 -10.29 4.06 -6.64
C TYR A 97 -10.56 4.73 -7.99
N ALA A 98 -9.87 5.84 -8.29
CA ALA A 98 -9.99 6.52 -9.59
C ALA A 98 -9.55 5.63 -10.77
N CYS A 99 -8.53 4.80 -10.58
CA CYS A 99 -8.04 3.86 -11.59
C CYS A 99 -9.08 2.79 -11.93
N VAL A 100 -9.73 2.20 -10.92
CA VAL A 100 -10.79 1.20 -11.15
C VAL A 100 -11.97 1.83 -11.90
N ASN A 101 -12.38 3.04 -11.51
CA ASN A 101 -13.44 3.77 -12.22
C ASN A 101 -13.05 4.09 -13.67
N THR A 102 -11.82 4.54 -13.91
CA THR A 102 -11.31 4.83 -15.26
C THR A 102 -11.29 3.58 -16.13
N SER A 103 -10.88 2.45 -15.56
CA SER A 103 -10.82 1.17 -16.28
C SER A 103 -12.20 0.56 -16.51
N GLY A 104 -13.20 0.92 -15.70
CA GLY A 104 -14.58 0.43 -15.78
C GLY A 104 -15.54 1.27 -16.63
N GLN A 105 -15.17 2.49 -17.05
CA GLN A 105 -16.05 3.39 -17.83
C GLN A 105 -15.63 3.45 -19.31
N PHE A 106 -16.31 2.68 -20.17
CA PHE A 106 -15.93 2.42 -21.57
C PHE A 106 -16.44 3.44 -22.58
N THR A 107 -17.40 4.29 -22.19
CA THR A 107 -17.95 5.36 -23.02
C THR A 107 -16.93 6.42 -23.43
N ASP A 108 -15.76 6.43 -22.79
CA ASP A 108 -14.65 7.34 -23.10
C ASP A 108 -13.28 6.64 -22.97
N LEU A 109 -13.21 5.30 -23.13
CA LEU A 109 -11.94 4.58 -23.00
C LEU A 109 -11.07 4.81 -24.24
N THR A 110 -9.96 5.54 -24.08
CA THR A 110 -8.89 5.67 -25.07
C THR A 110 -7.64 4.93 -24.59
N ALA A 111 -6.86 4.39 -25.53
CA ALA A 111 -5.60 3.70 -25.23
C ALA A 111 -4.63 4.55 -24.39
N SER A 112 -4.64 5.88 -24.58
CA SER A 112 -3.83 6.84 -23.83
C SER A 112 -4.17 6.94 -22.33
N LYS A 113 -5.38 6.55 -21.91
CA LYS A 113 -5.73 6.49 -20.47
C LYS A 113 -4.91 5.44 -19.75
N TYR A 114 -4.63 4.30 -20.38
CA TYR A 114 -3.80 3.26 -19.79
C TYR A 114 -2.31 3.64 -19.70
N ASP A 115 -1.82 4.47 -20.62
CA ASP A 115 -0.48 5.07 -20.50
C ASP A 115 -0.39 6.01 -19.29
N THR A 116 -1.46 6.80 -19.08
CA THR A 116 -1.59 7.68 -17.91
C THR A 116 -1.60 6.85 -16.62
N LEU A 117 -2.43 5.81 -16.54
CA LEU A 117 -2.49 4.91 -15.38
C LEU A 117 -1.14 4.21 -15.12
N THR A 118 -0.45 3.77 -16.18
CA THR A 118 0.90 3.18 -16.08
C THR A 118 1.90 4.15 -15.47
N THR A 119 1.87 5.40 -15.91
CA THR A 119 2.74 6.48 -15.40
C THR A 119 2.40 6.81 -13.95
N THR A 120 1.12 6.96 -13.63
CA THR A 120 0.63 7.22 -12.27
C THR A 120 1.09 6.13 -11.29
N TYR A 121 0.91 4.86 -11.64
CA TYR A 121 1.36 3.75 -10.79
C TYR A 121 2.88 3.64 -10.69
N ALA A 122 3.63 4.01 -11.73
CA ALA A 122 5.08 4.13 -11.60
C ALA A 122 5.47 5.18 -10.54
N GLY A 123 4.78 6.33 -10.51
CA GLY A 123 4.95 7.35 -9.48
C GLY A 123 4.59 6.86 -8.07
N TYR A 124 3.50 6.11 -7.93
CA TYR A 124 3.12 5.51 -6.64
C TYR A 124 4.15 4.49 -6.15
N ILE A 125 4.67 3.65 -7.04
CA ILE A 125 5.76 2.70 -6.73
C ILE A 125 6.99 3.45 -6.22
N SER A 126 7.43 4.49 -6.94
CA SER A 126 8.58 5.30 -6.52
C SER A 126 8.36 5.98 -5.16
N THR A 127 7.13 6.42 -4.88
CA THR A 127 6.76 7.00 -3.58
C THR A 127 6.93 5.98 -2.45
N ILE A 128 6.39 4.76 -2.60
CA ILE A 128 6.54 3.71 -1.59
C ILE A 128 8.00 3.28 -1.42
N GLN A 129 8.78 3.20 -2.51
CA GLN A 129 10.22 2.89 -2.43
C GLN A 129 11.01 3.97 -1.67
N SER A 130 10.63 5.24 -1.81
CA SER A 130 11.23 6.35 -1.05
C SER A 130 10.91 6.25 0.45
N LEU A 131 9.67 5.88 0.81
CA LEU A 131 9.29 5.61 2.19
C LEU A 131 10.05 4.40 2.76
N GLN A 132 10.22 3.33 1.97
CA GLN A 132 11.01 2.16 2.35
C GLN A 132 12.47 2.53 2.62
N THR A 133 13.06 3.37 1.78
CA THR A 133 14.41 3.90 1.97
C THR A 133 14.50 4.71 3.26
N SER A 134 13.56 5.65 3.47
CA SER A 134 13.50 6.47 4.68
C SER A 134 13.37 5.62 5.95
N CYS A 135 12.56 4.57 5.91
CA CYS A 135 12.40 3.60 6.99
C CYS A 135 13.71 2.85 7.29
N ASN A 136 14.41 2.39 6.26
CA ASN A 136 15.71 1.72 6.42
C ASN A 136 16.78 2.67 6.96
N THR A 137 16.81 3.93 6.52
CA THR A 137 17.73 4.94 7.06
C THR A 137 17.49 5.19 8.54
N LEU A 138 16.22 5.33 8.96
CA LEU A 138 15.88 5.47 10.37
C LEU A 138 16.28 4.22 11.18
N LYS A 139 16.01 3.02 10.65
CA LYS A 139 16.42 1.77 11.29
C LYS A 139 17.92 1.74 11.56
N THR A 140 18.74 2.07 10.54
CA THR A 140 20.19 2.14 10.67
C THR A 140 20.62 3.15 11.73
N ALA A 141 20.04 4.36 11.73
CA ALA A 141 20.37 5.39 12.72
C ALA A 141 20.05 4.95 14.17
N VAL A 142 18.92 4.27 14.35
CA VAL A 142 18.52 3.69 15.64
C VAL A 142 19.51 2.59 16.06
N THR A 143 19.87 1.68 15.14
CA THR A 143 20.88 0.64 15.40
C THR A 143 22.23 1.21 15.79
N THR A 144 22.71 2.26 15.10
CA THR A 144 23.96 2.94 15.46
C THR A 144 23.89 3.52 16.87
N THR A 145 22.77 4.13 17.23
CA THR A 145 22.57 4.70 18.58
C THR A 145 22.56 3.61 19.63
N LEU A 146 21.81 2.51 19.41
CA LEU A 146 21.79 1.35 20.29
C LEU A 146 23.21 0.79 20.55
N ASN A 147 23.99 0.62 19.48
CA ASN A 147 25.35 0.09 19.58
C ASN A 147 26.31 1.03 20.32
N GLY A 148 26.03 2.33 20.33
CA GLY A 148 26.79 3.32 21.09
C GLY A 148 26.50 3.34 22.60
N ILE A 149 25.43 2.68 23.06
CA ILE A 149 25.05 2.68 24.48
C ILE A 149 25.88 1.65 25.26
N THR A 150 26.74 2.15 26.14
CA THR A 150 27.61 1.37 27.02
C THR A 150 27.04 1.27 28.44
N GLY A 151 27.55 0.32 29.24
CA GLY A 151 27.09 0.07 30.62
C GLY A 151 26.02 -1.01 30.75
N SER A 152 25.63 -1.31 31.99
CA SER A 152 24.84 -2.49 32.36
C SER A 152 23.84 -2.26 33.52
N SER A 153 23.39 -1.02 33.75
CA SER A 153 22.32 -0.78 34.72
C SER A 153 20.95 -1.25 34.17
N ASP A 154 19.98 -1.45 35.07
CA ASP A 154 18.61 -1.82 34.68
C ASP A 154 18.01 -0.82 33.69
N THR A 155 18.22 0.49 33.91
CA THR A 155 17.81 1.54 32.98
C THR A 155 18.40 1.34 31.58
N ILE A 156 19.70 1.04 31.50
CA ILE A 156 20.37 0.80 30.21
C ILE A 156 19.80 -0.45 29.53
N THR A 157 19.55 -1.51 30.30
CA THR A 157 18.92 -2.74 29.80
C THR A 157 17.53 -2.45 29.22
N THR A 158 16.70 -1.68 29.92
CA THR A 158 15.38 -1.24 29.41
C THR A 158 15.52 -0.44 28.12
N VAL A 159 16.42 0.53 28.07
CA VAL A 159 16.66 1.35 26.87
C VAL A 159 17.06 0.49 25.67
N LYS A 160 17.98 -0.47 25.87
CA LYS A 160 18.43 -1.40 24.82
C LYS A 160 17.28 -2.26 24.30
N THR A 161 16.42 -2.77 25.19
CA THR A 161 15.21 -3.52 24.81
C THR A 161 14.25 -2.66 24.00
N CYS A 162 13.96 -1.43 24.43
CA CYS A 162 13.08 -0.51 23.71
C CYS A 162 13.61 -0.23 22.29
N TYR A 163 14.91 0.05 22.13
CA TYR A 163 15.51 0.25 20.82
C TYR A 163 15.46 -1.00 19.94
N THR A 164 15.67 -2.19 20.51
CA THR A 164 15.56 -3.46 19.77
C THR A 164 14.16 -3.65 19.21
N ASN A 165 13.13 -3.36 20.01
CA ASN A 165 11.74 -3.42 19.55
C ASN A 165 11.45 -2.43 18.42
N VAL A 166 11.99 -1.20 18.50
CA VAL A 166 11.87 -0.19 17.43
C VAL A 166 12.56 -0.67 16.15
N ILE A 167 13.75 -1.27 16.23
CA ILE A 167 14.49 -1.79 15.07
C ILE A 167 13.69 -2.90 14.37
N ASN A 168 13.14 -3.84 15.15
CA ASN A 168 12.33 -4.94 14.63
C ASN A 168 11.07 -4.43 13.92
N ALA A 169 10.40 -3.44 14.51
CA ALA A 169 9.23 -2.82 13.92
C ALA A 169 9.55 -2.08 12.60
N LEU A 170 10.65 -1.33 12.54
CA LEU A 170 11.10 -0.66 11.32
C LEU A 170 11.48 -1.67 10.22
N ALA A 171 12.06 -2.81 10.59
CA ALA A 171 12.33 -3.90 9.65
C ALA A 171 11.03 -4.48 9.07
N ALA A 172 10.04 -4.77 9.92
CA ALA A 172 8.74 -5.28 9.47
C ALA A 172 8.02 -4.26 8.55
N MET A 173 8.07 -2.97 8.89
CA MET A 173 7.52 -1.90 8.06
C MET A 173 8.18 -1.81 6.68
N SER A 174 9.51 -1.95 6.63
CA SER A 174 10.28 -1.98 5.38
C SER A 174 9.89 -3.15 4.48
N THR A 175 9.71 -4.35 5.05
CA THR A 175 9.22 -5.53 4.31
C THR A 175 7.82 -5.29 3.75
N ARG A 176 6.94 -4.64 4.52
CA ARG A 176 5.57 -4.29 4.07
C ARG A 176 5.55 -3.33 2.90
N PHE A 177 6.44 -2.33 2.87
CA PHE A 177 6.58 -1.47 1.71
C PHE A 177 7.01 -2.26 0.47
N GLY A 178 7.95 -3.21 0.60
CA GLY A 178 8.32 -4.11 -0.49
C GLY A 178 7.15 -4.93 -1.02
N ASN A 179 6.34 -5.50 -0.13
CA ASN A 179 5.14 -6.25 -0.52
C ASN A 179 4.09 -5.34 -1.20
N THR A 180 3.95 -4.10 -0.75
CA THR A 180 3.05 -3.11 -1.36
C THR A 180 3.52 -2.72 -2.77
N VAL A 181 4.83 -2.54 -2.96
CA VAL A 181 5.43 -2.30 -4.28
C VAL A 181 5.13 -3.47 -5.23
N ASN A 182 5.29 -4.72 -4.78
CA ASN A 182 4.99 -5.89 -5.60
C ASN A 182 3.52 -5.89 -6.06
N SER A 183 2.56 -5.61 -5.15
CA SER A 183 1.14 -5.49 -5.52
C SER A 183 0.87 -4.39 -6.53
N MET A 184 1.54 -3.23 -6.41
CA MET A 184 1.42 -2.13 -7.37
C MET A 184 2.06 -2.46 -8.72
N GLN A 185 3.16 -3.22 -8.75
CA GLN A 185 3.76 -3.71 -9.98
C GLN A 185 2.81 -4.66 -10.72
N THR A 186 2.17 -5.58 -10.00
CA THR A 186 1.13 -6.45 -10.58
C THR A 186 0.00 -5.64 -11.20
N MET A 187 -0.54 -4.66 -10.49
CA MET A 187 -1.59 -3.77 -11.01
C MET A 187 -1.13 -3.01 -12.26
N LYS A 188 0.07 -2.41 -12.20
CA LYS A 188 0.66 -1.66 -13.31
C LYS A 188 0.85 -2.51 -14.57
N ALA A 189 1.20 -3.79 -14.41
CA ALA A 189 1.42 -4.70 -15.52
C ALA A 189 0.12 -5.07 -16.28
N ILE A 190 -1.06 -4.82 -15.71
CA ILE A 190 -2.35 -5.08 -16.36
C ILE A 190 -2.68 -4.00 -17.40
N PHE A 191 -2.24 -2.76 -17.21
CA PHE A 191 -2.64 -1.63 -18.06
C PHE A 191 -2.17 -1.75 -19.52
N PRO A 192 -0.94 -2.19 -19.84
CA PRO A 192 -0.54 -2.44 -21.22
C PRO A 192 -1.44 -3.49 -21.90
N THR A 193 -1.81 -4.56 -21.19
CA THR A 193 -2.72 -5.58 -21.73
C THR A 193 -4.10 -5.00 -22.03
N LEU A 194 -4.67 -4.20 -21.12
CA LEU A 194 -5.95 -3.52 -21.34
C LEU A 194 -5.89 -2.55 -22.53
N LYS A 195 -4.76 -1.86 -22.69
CA LYS A 195 -4.49 -0.98 -23.84
C LYS A 195 -4.49 -1.76 -25.15
N ASP A 196 -3.81 -2.90 -25.20
CA ASP A 196 -3.70 -3.72 -26.41
C ASP A 196 -5.04 -4.36 -26.80
N ILE A 197 -5.83 -4.79 -25.82
CA ILE A 197 -7.20 -5.30 -26.05
C ILE A 197 -8.06 -4.21 -26.70
N LEU A 198 -8.01 -2.98 -26.16
CA LEU A 198 -8.75 -1.85 -26.71
C LEU A 198 -8.29 -1.51 -28.14
N ASN A 199 -6.99 -1.41 -28.38
CA ASN A 199 -6.43 -1.11 -29.70
C ASN A 199 -6.88 -2.14 -30.75
N THR A 200 -6.82 -3.43 -30.41
CA THR A 200 -7.22 -4.53 -31.30
C THR A 200 -8.70 -4.46 -31.66
N TYR A 201 -9.55 -4.14 -30.69
CA TYR A 201 -10.98 -4.00 -30.93
C TYR A 201 -11.33 -2.78 -31.80
N THR A 202 -10.59 -1.68 -31.64
CA THR A 202 -10.78 -0.45 -32.43
C THR A 202 -10.14 -0.51 -33.82
N ASP A 203 -9.41 -1.58 -34.16
CA ASP A 203 -8.76 -1.73 -35.45
C ASP A 203 -9.82 -1.82 -36.58
N PRO A 204 -9.83 -0.88 -37.54
CA PRO A 204 -10.77 -0.90 -38.66
C PRO A 204 -10.58 -2.12 -39.59
N PHE A 205 -9.45 -2.83 -39.49
CA PHE A 205 -9.14 -4.03 -40.26
C PHE A 205 -9.18 -5.32 -39.41
N GLY A 206 -9.49 -5.21 -38.11
CA GLY A 206 -9.61 -6.33 -37.19
C GLY A 206 -10.94 -7.10 -37.34
N LEU A 207 -10.93 -8.38 -36.95
CA LEU A 207 -12.16 -9.13 -36.71
C LEU A 207 -12.76 -8.62 -35.39
N GLN A 208 -13.68 -7.65 -35.47
CA GLN A 208 -14.37 -7.05 -34.33
C GLN A 208 -15.32 -8.08 -33.67
N ASP A 209 -14.76 -8.99 -32.88
CA ASP A 209 -15.51 -9.98 -32.09
C ASP A 209 -15.83 -9.41 -30.71
N ASP A 210 -17.04 -8.87 -30.58
CA ASP A 210 -17.57 -8.33 -29.33
C ASP A 210 -17.50 -9.34 -28.18
N ALA A 211 -17.75 -10.64 -28.44
CA ALA A 211 -17.77 -11.65 -27.39
C ALA A 211 -16.36 -11.92 -26.85
N ALA A 212 -15.37 -12.05 -27.73
CA ALA A 212 -13.98 -12.22 -27.35
C ALA A 212 -13.43 -10.97 -26.64
N TYR A 213 -13.71 -9.77 -27.15
CA TYR A 213 -13.32 -8.51 -26.54
C TYR A 213 -13.88 -8.38 -25.11
N MET A 214 -15.19 -8.59 -24.95
CA MET A 214 -15.84 -8.49 -23.63
C MET A 214 -15.29 -9.55 -22.67
N SER A 215 -15.01 -10.77 -23.15
CA SER A 215 -14.36 -11.81 -22.33
C SER A 215 -12.97 -11.39 -21.84
N SER A 216 -12.11 -10.90 -22.74
CA SER A 216 -10.76 -10.44 -22.38
C SER A 216 -10.78 -9.24 -21.43
N MET A 217 -11.68 -8.28 -21.66
CA MET A 217 -11.86 -7.14 -20.74
C MET A 217 -12.34 -7.60 -19.37
N ASN A 218 -13.29 -8.55 -19.30
CA ASN A 218 -13.77 -9.11 -18.03
C ASN A 218 -12.64 -9.71 -17.21
N THR A 219 -11.81 -10.55 -17.82
CA THR A 219 -10.69 -11.21 -17.14
C THR A 219 -9.71 -10.19 -16.56
N ASN A 220 -9.34 -9.18 -17.34
CA ASN A 220 -8.38 -8.17 -16.88
C ASN A 220 -8.98 -7.21 -15.84
N MET A 221 -10.28 -6.90 -15.94
CA MET A 221 -10.97 -6.11 -14.92
C MET A 221 -11.09 -6.84 -13.58
N ILE A 222 -11.25 -8.17 -13.59
CA ILE A 222 -11.14 -9.00 -12.39
C ILE A 222 -9.74 -8.85 -11.77
N SER A 223 -8.67 -8.92 -12.57
CA SER A 223 -7.30 -8.71 -12.08
C SER A 223 -7.08 -7.31 -11.50
N VAL A 224 -7.68 -6.28 -12.11
CA VAL A 224 -7.68 -4.90 -11.59
C VAL A 224 -8.34 -4.82 -10.22
N LEU A 225 -9.53 -5.41 -10.06
CA LEU A 225 -10.26 -5.43 -8.79
C LEU A 225 -9.51 -6.20 -7.69
N ALA A 226 -8.97 -7.38 -8.03
CA ALA A 226 -8.18 -8.20 -7.12
C ALA A 226 -6.93 -7.45 -6.62
N SER A 227 -6.17 -6.86 -7.55
CA SER A 227 -4.97 -6.09 -7.22
C SER A 227 -5.31 -4.83 -6.42
N SER A 228 -6.41 -4.16 -6.74
CA SER A 228 -6.88 -2.97 -6.02
C SER A 228 -7.27 -3.31 -4.59
N ASN A 229 -7.97 -4.43 -4.35
CA ASN A 229 -8.30 -4.89 -3.00
C ASN A 229 -7.04 -5.19 -2.16
N ASP A 230 -6.06 -5.84 -2.78
CA ASP A 230 -4.78 -6.15 -2.13
C ASP A 230 -3.97 -4.89 -1.77
N ILE A 231 -3.89 -3.92 -2.68
CA ILE A 231 -3.29 -2.59 -2.41
C ILE A 231 -4.06 -1.88 -1.29
N TYR A 232 -5.39 -1.89 -1.37
CA TYR A 232 -6.26 -1.20 -0.42
C TYR A 232 -6.01 -1.72 1.00
N ALA A 233 -6.02 -3.03 1.19
CA ALA A 233 -5.81 -3.63 2.50
C ALA A 233 -4.43 -3.31 3.10
N LYS A 234 -3.37 -3.40 2.29
CA LYS A 234 -1.99 -3.08 2.71
C LYS A 234 -1.82 -1.62 3.11
N LEU A 235 -2.42 -0.68 2.38
CA LEU A 235 -2.30 0.75 2.68
C LEU A 235 -3.26 1.23 3.77
N TYR A 236 -4.46 0.65 3.83
CA TYR A 236 -5.47 0.98 4.86
C TYR A 236 -4.97 0.63 6.27
N PHE A 237 -4.07 -0.35 6.42
CA PHE A 237 -3.31 -0.57 7.65
C PHE A 237 -2.72 0.72 8.23
N TYR A 238 -1.99 1.50 7.42
CA TYR A 238 -1.34 2.71 7.89
C TYR A 238 -2.35 3.81 8.26
N LYS A 239 -3.50 3.84 7.59
CA LYS A 239 -4.60 4.76 7.93
C LYS A 239 -5.23 4.44 9.29
N ARG A 240 -5.33 3.16 9.66
CA ARG A 240 -5.87 2.72 10.97
C ARG A 240 -4.96 3.14 12.14
N LEU A 241 -3.65 3.23 11.91
CA LEU A 241 -2.69 3.65 12.93
C LEU A 241 -2.85 5.12 13.34
N ARG A 242 -3.52 5.95 12.52
CA ARG A 242 -3.76 7.40 12.79
C ARG A 242 -4.45 7.67 14.13
N GLY A 243 -5.31 6.77 14.60
CA GLY A 243 -6.10 6.93 15.83
C GLY A 243 -5.50 6.30 17.10
N VAL A 244 -4.40 5.55 16.98
CA VAL A 244 -3.74 4.86 18.11
C VAL A 244 -2.45 5.57 18.53
N ILE A 245 -2.18 6.74 17.92
CA ILE A 245 -1.11 7.64 18.30
C ILE A 245 -1.61 8.43 19.52
N PHE A 246 -1.35 7.89 20.71
CA PHE A 246 -1.48 8.60 21.98
C PHE A 246 -0.47 9.75 22.08
#